data_AF-A0A6V8DMN1-F1
#
_entry.id   AF-A0A6V8DMN1-F1
#
_cell.length_a   1.000
_cell.length_b   1.000
_cell.length_c   1.000
_cell.angle_alpha   90.00
_cell.angle_beta   90.00
_cell.angle_gamma   90.00
#
_symmetry.space_group_name_H-M   'P 1'
#
loop_
_entity.id
_entity.type
_entity.pdbx_description
1 polymer ?
#
loop_
_entity_poly.entity_id
_entity_poly.type
_entity_poly.pdbx_seq_one_letter_code
_entity_poly.pdbx_strand_id
1 'polypeptide(L)'
;MRKTDNGAHNGSKTNAKWEQFQADHEKDSLNLTPIELIENKRHLIIALPASILPLLTGIALYSDLEVLEALPVIVCLMSPLMLIGALIAMVKLGSEFSNSFVIGTFLSLPISIWEYFNQAKNGCLSFGFPGSEGCPPDPPGYHLPRVAILCFQTLILFYAYFALVDQRNWRRMYGLLYAAYFSFFVYLLAYVTGLW
;
A
#
# COMPACT_ATOMS: atom_id res chain seq x y z
N MET A 1 -72.41 3.87 -8.19
CA MET A 1 -71.01 4.36 -8.13
C MET A 1 -70.17 3.31 -7.39
N ARG A 2 -69.37 2.50 -8.09
CA ARG A 2 -68.41 1.55 -7.47
C ARG A 2 -67.02 2.19 -7.50
N LYS A 3 -66.45 2.47 -6.33
CA LYS A 3 -65.05 2.89 -6.16
C LYS A 3 -64.14 1.67 -6.29
N THR A 4 -63.06 1.83 -7.05
CA THR A 4 -62.00 0.85 -7.27
C THR A 4 -60.96 0.93 -6.15
N ASP A 5 -60.86 -0.10 -5.31
CA ASP A 5 -59.85 -0.27 -4.24
C ASP A 5 -58.68 -1.16 -4.68
N ASN A 6 -58.19 -1.01 -5.91
CA ASN A 6 -57.14 -1.88 -6.46
C ASN A 6 -55.70 -1.30 -6.38
N GLY A 7 -55.52 -0.10 -5.80
CA GLY A 7 -54.23 0.59 -5.78
C GLY A 7 -53.25 0.13 -4.69
N ALA A 8 -53.73 -0.26 -3.51
CA ALA A 8 -52.88 -0.51 -2.34
C ALA A 8 -52.20 -1.90 -2.35
N HIS A 9 -52.78 -2.90 -3.02
CA HIS A 9 -52.30 -4.28 -2.93
C HIS A 9 -51.07 -4.57 -3.82
N ASN A 10 -50.87 -3.79 -4.89
CA ASN A 10 -49.74 -3.96 -5.81
C ASN A 10 -48.43 -3.30 -5.34
N GLY A 11 -48.50 -2.26 -4.51
CA GLY A 11 -47.30 -1.62 -3.93
C GLY A 11 -46.59 -2.48 -2.89
N SER A 12 -47.34 -3.26 -2.10
CA SER A 12 -46.79 -4.16 -1.08
C SER A 12 -46.02 -5.34 -1.69
N LYS A 13 -46.52 -5.93 -2.78
CA LYS A 13 -45.85 -7.07 -3.46
C LYS A 13 -44.59 -6.65 -4.22
N THR A 14 -44.56 -5.43 -4.75
CA THR A 14 -43.39 -4.92 -5.46
C THR A 14 -42.26 -4.56 -4.49
N ASN A 15 -42.57 -3.91 -3.36
CA ASN A 15 -41.58 -3.63 -2.31
C ASN A 15 -40.98 -4.90 -1.69
N ALA A 16 -41.81 -5.90 -1.36
CA ALA A 16 -41.32 -7.17 -0.84
C ALA A 16 -40.40 -7.91 -1.84
N LYS A 17 -40.68 -7.81 -3.14
CA LYS A 17 -39.84 -8.39 -4.19
C LYS A 17 -38.50 -7.65 -4.34
N TRP A 18 -38.48 -6.33 -4.15
CA TRP A 18 -37.26 -5.54 -4.15
C TRP A 18 -36.40 -5.79 -2.92
N GLU A 19 -37.00 -5.88 -1.74
CA GLU A 19 -36.30 -6.23 -0.49
C GLU A 19 -35.70 -7.63 -0.56
N GLN A 20 -36.44 -8.59 -1.13
CA GLN A 20 -35.95 -9.95 -1.31
C GLN A 20 -34.83 -10.03 -2.36
N PHE A 21 -34.92 -9.27 -3.45
CA PHE A 21 -33.84 -9.16 -4.44
C PHE A 21 -32.57 -8.52 -3.85
N GLN A 22 -32.71 -7.52 -2.98
CA GLN A 22 -31.58 -6.93 -2.25
C GLN A 22 -30.96 -7.91 -1.27
N ALA A 23 -31.78 -8.64 -0.50
CA ALA A 23 -31.30 -9.64 0.44
C ALA A 23 -30.57 -10.80 -0.25
N ASP A 24 -31.10 -11.28 -1.39
CA ASP A 24 -30.47 -12.35 -2.17
C ASP A 24 -29.15 -11.87 -2.81
N HIS A 25 -29.10 -10.64 -3.33
CA HIS A 25 -27.84 -10.04 -3.83
C HIS A 25 -26.80 -9.83 -2.72
N GLU A 26 -27.23 -9.42 -1.53
CA GLU A 26 -26.36 -9.24 -0.37
C GLU A 26 -25.80 -10.58 0.09
N LYS A 27 -26.62 -11.63 0.11
CA LYS A 27 -26.23 -13.00 0.48
C LYS A 27 -25.28 -13.64 -0.52
N ASP A 28 -25.52 -13.46 -1.82
CA ASP A 28 -24.60 -13.91 -2.86
C ASP A 28 -23.27 -13.16 -2.76
N SER A 29 -23.31 -11.85 -2.48
CA SER A 29 -22.10 -11.07 -2.25
C SER A 29 -21.34 -11.52 -0.99
N LEU A 30 -22.01 -12.08 0.03
CA LEU A 30 -21.38 -12.54 1.27
C LEU A 30 -20.54 -13.82 1.11
N ASN A 31 -20.86 -14.63 0.10
CA ASN A 31 -20.17 -15.90 -0.16
C ASN A 31 -19.00 -15.78 -1.13
N LEU A 32 -18.76 -14.61 -1.73
CA LEU A 32 -17.61 -14.39 -2.59
C LEU A 32 -16.31 -14.39 -1.79
N THR A 33 -15.30 -15.08 -2.30
CA THR A 33 -13.95 -15.00 -1.75
C THR A 33 -13.39 -13.57 -1.96
N PRO A 34 -12.46 -13.09 -1.11
CA PRO A 34 -11.90 -11.74 -1.23
C PRO A 34 -11.30 -11.42 -2.61
N ILE A 35 -10.83 -12.44 -3.32
CA ILE A 35 -10.25 -12.33 -4.67
C ILE A 35 -11.34 -12.13 -5.74
N GLU A 36 -12.54 -12.65 -5.53
CA GLU A 36 -13.68 -12.50 -6.45
C GLU A 36 -14.33 -11.11 -6.33
N LEU A 37 -14.12 -10.43 -5.21
CA LEU A 37 -14.54 -9.05 -5.01
C LEU A 37 -13.80 -8.03 -5.89
N ILE A 38 -12.69 -8.45 -6.51
CA ILE A 38 -11.81 -7.57 -7.28
C ILE A 38 -12.26 -7.55 -8.74
N GLU A 39 -12.89 -6.46 -9.14
CA GLU A 39 -13.41 -6.28 -10.50
C GLU A 39 -12.29 -6.30 -11.56
N ASN A 40 -11.10 -5.75 -11.23
CA ASN A 40 -9.98 -5.65 -12.16
C ASN A 40 -8.72 -6.36 -11.65
N LYS A 41 -8.66 -7.68 -11.86
CA LYS A 41 -7.55 -8.54 -11.39
C LYS A 41 -6.19 -8.20 -12.01
N ARG A 42 -6.15 -7.55 -13.19
CA ARG A 42 -4.88 -7.19 -13.85
C ARG A 42 -4.01 -6.24 -13.03
N HIS A 43 -4.62 -5.29 -12.32
CA HIS A 43 -3.87 -4.34 -11.51
C HIS A 43 -3.33 -4.99 -10.23
N LEU A 44 -3.99 -6.05 -9.73
CA LEU A 44 -3.56 -6.82 -8.56
C LEU A 44 -2.26 -7.58 -8.80
N ILE A 45 -2.13 -8.18 -10.00
CA ILE A 45 -0.95 -8.97 -10.39
C ILE A 45 0.33 -8.13 -10.32
N ILE A 46 0.23 -6.82 -10.56
CA ILE A 46 1.37 -5.91 -10.52
C ILE A 46 1.48 -5.24 -9.15
N ALA A 47 0.39 -4.71 -8.61
CA ALA A 47 0.41 -3.94 -7.37
C ALA A 47 0.77 -4.78 -6.15
N LEU A 48 0.32 -6.04 -6.08
CA LEU A 48 0.54 -6.87 -4.90
C LEU A 48 2.03 -7.29 -4.76
N PRO A 49 2.68 -7.89 -5.77
CA PRO A 49 4.12 -8.19 -5.66
C PRO A 49 4.96 -6.92 -5.51
N ALA A 50 4.59 -5.84 -6.22
CA ALA A 50 5.28 -4.57 -6.09
C ALA A 50 5.14 -3.98 -4.67
N SER A 51 4.04 -4.18 -3.96
CA SER A 51 3.86 -3.71 -2.58
C SER A 51 4.58 -4.58 -1.53
N ILE A 52 4.77 -5.87 -1.80
CA ILE A 52 5.52 -6.79 -0.93
C ILE A 52 7.04 -6.56 -1.07
N LEU A 53 7.50 -6.20 -2.26
CA LEU A 53 8.91 -5.93 -2.54
C LEU A 53 9.54 -4.92 -1.55
N PRO A 54 8.96 -3.73 -1.28
CA PRO A 54 9.36 -2.82 -0.21
C PRO A 54 9.60 -3.46 1.15
N LEU A 55 8.70 -4.35 1.58
CA LEU A 55 8.81 -5.03 2.86
C LEU A 55 10.02 -5.96 2.88
N LEU A 56 10.22 -6.74 1.81
CA LEU A 56 11.39 -7.60 1.66
C LEU A 56 12.68 -6.79 1.62
N THR A 57 12.68 -5.65 0.91
CA THR A 57 13.84 -4.74 0.86
C THR A 57 14.15 -4.17 2.23
N GLY A 58 13.15 -3.73 3.00
CA GLY A 58 13.35 -3.23 4.35
C GLY A 58 13.92 -4.29 5.31
N ILE A 59 13.46 -5.54 5.20
CA ILE A 59 13.99 -6.67 5.98
C ILE A 59 15.44 -6.96 5.58
N ALA A 60 15.73 -6.98 4.28
CA ALA A 60 17.08 -7.18 3.77
C ALA A 60 18.06 -6.11 4.27
N LEU A 61 17.64 -4.84 4.24
CA LEU A 61 18.42 -3.71 4.77
C LEU A 61 18.59 -3.76 6.29
N TYR A 62 17.69 -4.41 7.03
CA TYR A 62 17.82 -4.55 8.48
C TYR A 62 18.75 -5.70 8.87
N SER A 63 18.70 -6.80 8.13
CA SER A 63 19.42 -8.04 8.45
C SER A 63 20.78 -8.18 7.76
N ASP A 64 21.24 -7.16 7.03
CA ASP A 64 22.48 -7.17 6.23
C ASP A 64 22.64 -8.45 5.38
N LEU A 65 21.54 -8.87 4.75
CA LEU A 65 21.52 -10.08 3.92
C LEU A 65 22.14 -9.80 2.55
N GLU A 66 23.40 -10.20 2.36
CA GLU A 66 24.16 -10.06 1.10
C GLU A 66 23.39 -10.57 -0.13
N VAL A 67 22.61 -11.64 0.01
CA VAL A 67 21.82 -12.26 -1.07
C VAL A 67 20.73 -11.33 -1.63
N LEU A 68 20.36 -10.28 -0.88
CA LEU A 68 19.24 -9.37 -1.19
C LEU A 68 19.71 -7.93 -1.49
N GLU A 69 21.02 -7.72 -1.67
CA GLU A 69 21.60 -6.40 -2.01
C GLU A 69 21.04 -5.78 -3.29
N ALA A 70 20.53 -6.60 -4.22
CA ALA A 70 19.92 -6.12 -5.45
C ALA A 70 18.49 -5.55 -5.26
N LEU A 71 17.81 -5.85 -4.14
CA LEU A 71 16.42 -5.45 -3.94
C LEU A 71 16.17 -3.93 -3.98
N PRO A 72 17.00 -3.07 -3.34
CA PRO A 72 16.86 -1.62 -3.47
C PRO A 72 16.92 -1.14 -4.92
N VAL A 73 17.80 -1.73 -5.74
CA VAL A 73 17.93 -1.40 -7.16
C VAL A 73 16.67 -1.80 -7.92
N ILE A 74 16.12 -2.98 -7.65
CA ILE A 74 14.87 -3.45 -8.27
C ILE A 74 13.71 -2.51 -7.90
N VAL A 75 13.61 -2.06 -6.64
CA VAL A 75 12.62 -1.06 -6.22
C VAL A 75 12.78 0.21 -7.05
N CYS A 76 14.00 0.75 -7.20
CA CYS A 76 14.22 1.95 -8.03
C CYS A 76 13.82 1.74 -9.50
N LEU A 77 14.16 0.59 -10.10
CA LEU A 77 13.84 0.27 -11.49
C LEU A 77 12.33 0.12 -11.74
N MET A 78 11.58 -0.37 -10.75
CA MET A 78 10.12 -0.48 -10.85
C MET A 78 9.41 0.87 -10.68
N SER A 79 10.10 1.90 -10.19
CA SER A 79 9.45 3.18 -9.81
C SER A 79 8.76 3.90 -10.98
N PRO A 80 9.29 3.92 -12.22
CA PRO A 80 8.60 4.56 -13.33
C PRO A 80 7.32 3.81 -13.72
N LEU A 81 7.35 2.47 -13.65
CA LEU A 81 6.17 1.64 -13.94
C LEU A 81 5.08 1.86 -12.89
N MET A 82 5.46 1.91 -11.61
CA MET A 82 4.54 2.19 -10.52
C MET A 82 3.98 3.61 -10.58
N LEU A 83 4.77 4.59 -11.03
CA LEU A 83 4.29 5.97 -11.23
C LEU A 83 3.25 6.05 -12.35
N ILE A 84 3.54 5.47 -13.51
CA ILE A 84 2.60 5.42 -14.63
C ILE A 84 1.32 4.67 -14.20
N GLY A 85 1.47 3.55 -13.50
CA GLY A 85 0.35 2.78 -12.94
C GLY A 85 -0.50 3.61 -11.99
N ALA A 86 0.11 4.35 -11.07
CA ALA A 86 -0.57 5.22 -10.12
C ALA A 86 -1.33 6.35 -10.84
N LEU A 87 -0.73 7.00 -11.84
CA LEU A 87 -1.40 8.06 -12.60
C LEU A 87 -2.62 7.54 -13.36
N ILE A 88 -2.50 6.40 -14.03
CA ILE A 88 -3.63 5.75 -14.71
C ILE A 88 -4.72 5.37 -13.69
N ALA A 89 -4.32 4.85 -12.53
CA ALA A 89 -5.21 4.46 -11.45
C ALA A 89 -5.95 5.67 -10.84
N MET A 90 -5.30 6.82 -10.66
CA MET A 90 -5.96 8.05 -10.19
C MET A 90 -7.10 8.47 -11.13
N VAL A 91 -6.85 8.44 -12.44
CA VAL A 91 -7.86 8.80 -13.44
C VAL A 91 -9.00 7.78 -13.50
N LYS A 92 -8.69 6.48 -13.41
CA LYS A 92 -9.70 5.41 -13.58
C LYS A 92 -10.49 5.08 -12.31
N LEU A 93 -9.85 5.06 -11.14
CA LEU A 93 -10.42 4.63 -9.87
C LEU A 93 -10.97 5.79 -9.04
N GLY A 94 -10.55 7.02 -9.36
CA GLY A 94 -11.09 8.25 -8.79
C GLY A 94 -10.57 8.57 -7.39
N SER A 95 -11.41 9.27 -6.61
CA SER A 95 -11.07 9.80 -5.29
C SER A 95 -10.74 8.72 -4.25
N GLU A 96 -11.42 7.58 -4.29
CA GLU A 96 -11.19 6.46 -3.36
C GLU A 96 -9.73 5.96 -3.39
N PHE A 97 -9.20 5.79 -4.60
CA PHE A 97 -7.79 5.47 -4.81
C PHE A 97 -6.90 6.64 -4.42
N SER A 98 -7.17 7.83 -4.96
CA SER A 98 -6.28 8.99 -4.87
C SER A 98 -6.11 9.47 -3.42
N ASN A 99 -7.19 9.53 -2.65
CA ASN A 99 -7.15 9.92 -1.24
C ASN A 99 -6.31 8.93 -0.43
N SER A 100 -6.55 7.64 -0.62
CA SER A 100 -5.83 6.58 0.11
C SER A 100 -4.35 6.54 -0.25
N PHE A 101 -4.04 6.74 -1.54
CA PHE A 101 -2.68 6.85 -2.06
C PHE A 101 -1.95 8.04 -1.43
N VAL A 102 -2.50 9.25 -1.58
CA VAL A 102 -1.87 10.50 -1.12
C VAL A 102 -1.71 10.50 0.40
N ILE A 103 -2.75 10.15 1.16
CA ILE A 103 -2.70 10.13 2.62
C ILE A 103 -1.67 9.10 3.08
N GLY A 104 -1.70 7.89 2.53
CA GLY A 104 -0.75 6.83 2.87
C GLY A 104 0.69 7.27 2.64
N THR A 105 1.00 7.78 1.44
CA THR A 105 2.36 8.26 1.14
C THR A 105 2.77 9.43 2.03
N PHE A 106 1.88 10.39 2.27
CA PHE A 106 2.20 11.57 3.06
C PHE A 106 2.47 11.25 4.54
N LEU A 107 1.75 10.28 5.12
CA LEU A 107 1.95 9.82 6.49
C LEU A 107 3.34 9.20 6.72
N SER A 108 4.00 8.71 5.66
CA SER A 108 5.35 8.14 5.76
C SER A 108 6.47 9.19 5.79
N LEU A 109 6.20 10.42 5.33
CA LEU A 109 7.23 11.45 5.17
C LEU A 109 8.05 11.76 6.44
N PRO A 110 7.45 11.85 7.65
CA PRO A 110 8.24 12.08 8.85
C PRO A 110 9.30 11.01 9.09
N ILE A 111 9.01 9.75 8.74
CA ILE A 111 9.95 8.63 8.86
C ILE A 111 11.09 8.79 7.85
N SER A 112 10.77 9.15 6.60
CA SER A 112 11.79 9.41 5.56
C SER A 112 12.69 10.59 5.94
N ILE A 113 12.12 11.69 6.45
CA ILE A 113 12.90 12.86 6.91
C ILE A 113 13.80 12.48 8.08
N TRP A 114 13.29 11.69 9.02
CA TRP A 114 14.10 11.19 10.14
C TRP A 114 15.27 10.34 9.62
N GLU A 115 15.03 9.43 8.68
CA GLU A 115 16.10 8.62 8.11
C GLU A 115 17.15 9.46 7.37
N TYR A 116 16.73 10.47 6.60
CA TYR A 116 17.67 11.39 5.95
C TYR A 116 18.64 12.03 6.95
N PHE A 117 18.12 12.60 8.05
CA PHE A 117 18.98 13.21 9.05
C PHE A 117 19.82 12.21 9.84
N ASN A 118 19.33 10.99 10.01
CA ASN A 118 20.06 9.91 10.65
C ASN A 118 21.27 9.49 9.81
N GLN A 119 21.08 9.30 8.50
CA GLN A 119 22.15 9.01 7.56
C GLN A 119 23.10 10.20 7.38
N ALA A 120 22.60 11.43 7.27
CA ALA A 120 23.45 12.61 7.09
C ALA A 120 24.38 12.89 8.28
N LYS A 121 24.04 12.41 9.47
CA LYS A 121 24.85 12.62 10.69
C LYS A 121 25.72 11.43 11.05
N ASN A 122 25.22 10.22 10.84
CA ASN A 122 25.82 8.99 11.36
C ASN A 122 26.15 7.98 10.26
N GLY A 123 25.65 8.18 9.04
CA GLY A 123 25.87 7.31 7.91
C GLY A 123 27.34 7.30 7.52
N CYS A 124 27.85 6.10 7.25
CA CYS A 124 29.22 5.91 6.81
C CYS A 124 29.26 4.83 5.72
N LEU A 125 29.97 5.12 4.65
CA LEU A 125 30.26 4.18 3.57
C LEU A 125 31.75 3.86 3.59
N SER A 126 32.09 2.65 4.02
CA SER A 126 33.45 2.13 3.88
C SER A 126 33.46 1.04 2.82
N PHE A 127 34.19 1.28 1.73
CA PHE A 127 34.30 0.36 0.59
C PHE A 127 35.38 -0.73 0.80
N GLY A 128 35.81 -0.97 2.04
CA GLY A 128 36.74 -2.06 2.37
C GLY A 128 38.11 -1.92 1.71
N PHE A 129 38.53 -0.72 1.29
CA PHE A 129 39.84 -0.50 0.71
C PHE A 129 40.93 -0.74 1.78
N PRO A 130 42.02 -1.45 1.45
CA PRO A 130 43.11 -1.69 2.39
C PRO A 130 43.71 -0.35 2.84
N GLY A 131 43.58 -0.04 4.14
CA GLY A 131 44.05 1.21 4.74
C GLY A 131 42.96 2.23 5.11
N SER A 132 41.68 1.98 4.81
CA SER A 132 40.61 2.84 5.35
C SER A 132 40.33 2.50 6.82
N GLU A 133 40.32 3.52 7.69
CA GLU A 133 39.64 3.39 8.98
C GLU A 133 38.17 3.03 8.68
N GLY A 134 37.73 1.87 9.19
CA GLY A 134 36.36 1.40 8.98
C GLY A 134 35.33 2.37 9.56
N CYS A 135 34.06 2.13 9.28
CA CYS A 135 33.00 2.96 9.84
C CYS A 135 32.97 2.86 11.37
N PRO A 136 32.77 3.98 12.09
CA PRO A 136 32.59 3.94 13.53
C PRO A 136 31.35 3.09 13.86
N PRO A 137 31.28 2.52 15.07
CA PRO A 137 30.10 1.76 15.48
C PRO A 137 28.86 2.65 15.49
N ASP A 138 27.74 2.09 15.02
CA ASP A 138 26.47 2.81 14.95
C ASP A 138 26.02 3.32 16.32
N PRO A 139 25.56 4.58 16.42
CA PRO A 139 25.06 5.12 17.69
C PRO A 139 23.77 4.41 18.13
N PRO A 140 23.46 4.42 19.44
CA PRO A 140 22.23 3.81 19.94
C PRO A 140 21.01 4.45 19.29
N GLY A 141 20.12 3.62 18.73
CA GLY A 141 18.91 4.07 18.05
C GLY A 141 19.08 4.40 16.56
N TYR A 142 20.27 4.20 15.98
CA TYR A 142 20.51 4.40 14.56
C TYR A 142 19.54 3.62 13.65
N HIS A 143 19.14 2.41 14.04
CA HIS A 143 18.20 1.60 13.25
C HIS A 143 16.71 1.94 13.46
N LEU A 144 16.37 2.89 14.34
CA LEU A 144 14.97 3.20 14.67
C LEU A 144 14.13 3.63 13.45
N PRO A 145 14.60 4.49 12.53
CA PRO A 145 13.80 4.86 11.36
C PRO A 145 13.52 3.66 10.45
N ARG A 146 14.47 2.71 10.37
CA ARG A 146 14.35 1.47 9.60
C ARG A 146 13.28 0.54 10.18
N VAL A 147 13.24 0.40 11.51
CA VAL A 147 12.18 -0.34 12.19
C VAL A 147 10.83 0.37 12.02
N ALA A 148 10.80 1.70 12.13
CA ALA A 148 9.57 2.48 11.98
C ALA A 148 8.96 2.34 10.58
N ILE A 149 9.76 2.39 9.51
CA ILE A 149 9.25 2.19 8.15
C ILE A 149 8.76 0.76 7.94
N LEU A 150 9.40 -0.25 8.53
CA LEU A 150 8.93 -1.64 8.46
C LEU A 150 7.57 -1.80 9.14
N CYS A 151 7.41 -1.26 10.35
CA CYS A 151 6.12 -1.26 11.04
C CYS A 151 5.04 -0.54 10.21
N PHE A 152 5.37 0.62 9.63
CA PHE A 152 4.47 1.36 8.75
C PHE A 152 4.06 0.52 7.52
N GLN A 153 5.01 -0.16 6.88
CA GLN A 153 4.73 -1.04 5.73
C GLN A 153 3.83 -2.22 6.12
N THR A 154 4.06 -2.84 7.27
CA THR A 154 3.17 -3.91 7.76
C THR A 154 1.76 -3.38 8.04
N LEU A 155 1.64 -2.21 8.66
CA LEU A 155 0.34 -1.61 8.99
C LEU A 155 -0.44 -1.21 7.74
N ILE A 156 0.20 -0.63 6.71
CA ILE A 156 -0.49 -0.21 5.49
C ILE A 156 -0.96 -1.42 4.67
N LEU A 157 -0.19 -2.52 4.63
CA LEU A 157 -0.59 -3.77 3.99
C LEU A 157 -1.76 -4.43 4.74
N PHE A 158 -1.71 -4.42 6.07
CA PHE A 158 -2.83 -4.89 6.90
C PHE A 158 -4.09 -4.05 6.63
N TYR A 159 -3.95 -2.73 6.60
CA TYR A 159 -5.07 -1.84 6.31
C TYR A 159 -5.64 -2.04 4.89
N ALA A 160 -4.78 -2.34 3.91
CA ALA A 160 -5.22 -2.71 2.56
C ALA A 160 -6.07 -3.99 2.57
N TYR A 161 -5.66 -4.99 3.36
CA TYR A 161 -6.44 -6.20 3.55
C TYR A 161 -7.82 -5.93 4.18
N PHE A 162 -7.90 -5.12 5.24
CA PHE A 162 -9.20 -4.72 5.82
C PHE A 162 -10.07 -3.92 4.86
N ALA A 163 -9.48 -3.02 4.07
CA ALA A 163 -10.23 -2.27 3.07
C ALA A 163 -10.89 -3.19 2.04
N LEU A 164 -10.27 -4.33 1.72
CA LEU A 164 -10.84 -5.34 0.84
C LEU A 164 -11.92 -6.17 1.54
N VAL A 165 -11.63 -6.71 2.72
CA VAL A 165 -12.51 -7.70 3.40
C VAL A 165 -13.71 -7.03 4.06
N ASP A 166 -13.50 -5.95 4.79
CA ASP A 166 -14.52 -5.31 5.62
C ASP A 166 -15.31 -4.26 4.83
N GLN A 167 -14.59 -3.36 4.15
CA GLN A 167 -15.22 -2.25 3.43
C GLN A 167 -15.61 -2.59 1.99
N ARG A 168 -15.23 -3.77 1.50
CA ARG A 168 -15.46 -4.19 0.10
C ARG A 168 -14.96 -3.17 -0.93
N ASN A 169 -14.01 -2.33 -0.54
CA ASN A 169 -13.53 -1.20 -1.32
C ASN A 169 -12.18 -1.54 -1.92
N TRP A 170 -12.24 -2.31 -3.01
CA TRP A 170 -11.06 -2.74 -3.76
C TRP A 170 -10.26 -1.55 -4.34
N ARG A 171 -10.90 -0.40 -4.59
CA ARG A 171 -10.23 0.82 -5.10
C ARG A 171 -9.33 1.45 -4.04
N ARG A 172 -9.84 1.52 -2.80
CA ARG A 172 -9.09 1.95 -1.63
C ARG A 172 -7.92 1.02 -1.33
N MET A 173 -8.14 -0.29 -1.38
CA MET A 173 -7.07 -1.29 -1.25
C MET A 173 -5.94 -1.01 -2.25
N TYR A 174 -6.26 -0.79 -3.54
CA TYR A 174 -5.23 -0.44 -4.52
C TYR A 174 -4.48 0.85 -4.15
N GLY A 175 -5.18 1.89 -3.71
CA GLY A 175 -4.54 3.12 -3.26
C GLY A 175 -3.50 2.87 -2.16
N LEU A 176 -3.82 2.00 -1.21
CA LEU A 176 -2.94 1.61 -0.11
C LEU A 176 -1.75 0.76 -0.58
N LEU A 177 -1.92 -0.15 -1.55
CA LEU A 177 -0.81 -0.92 -2.11
C LEU A 177 0.20 -0.03 -2.85
N TYR A 178 -0.30 0.95 -3.63
CA TYR A 178 0.57 1.94 -4.26
C TYR A 178 1.22 2.87 -3.22
N ALA A 179 0.48 3.26 -2.17
CA ALA A 179 1.04 4.06 -1.08
C ALA A 179 2.18 3.32 -0.37
N ALA A 180 2.04 2.02 -0.11
CA ALA A 180 3.08 1.18 0.50
C ALA A 180 4.39 1.27 -0.31
N TYR A 181 4.29 1.06 -1.62
CA TYR A 181 5.42 1.16 -2.53
C TYR A 181 6.06 2.55 -2.55
N PHE A 182 5.26 3.60 -2.77
CA PHE A 182 5.77 4.96 -2.87
C PHE A 182 6.36 5.49 -1.56
N SER A 183 5.77 5.14 -0.43
CA SER A 183 6.30 5.48 0.91
C SER A 183 7.71 4.92 1.10
N PHE A 184 7.92 3.66 0.71
CA PHE A 184 9.23 3.04 0.80
C PHE A 184 10.21 3.60 -0.22
N PHE A 185 9.76 3.90 -1.44
CA PHE A 185 10.61 4.55 -2.44
C PHE A 185 11.13 5.90 -1.95
N VAL A 186 10.27 6.74 -1.35
CA VAL A 186 10.68 8.02 -0.76
C VAL A 186 11.63 7.81 0.44
N TYR A 187 11.35 6.81 1.29
CA TYR A 187 12.28 6.41 2.36
C TYR A 187 13.65 6.01 1.79
N LEU A 188 13.70 5.22 0.71
CA LEU A 188 14.93 4.77 0.09
C LEU A 188 15.71 5.93 -0.52
N LEU A 189 15.03 6.90 -1.12
CA LEU A 189 15.67 8.14 -1.57
C LEU A 189 16.31 8.88 -0.40
N ALA A 190 15.56 9.08 0.69
CA ALA A 190 16.08 9.74 1.89
C ALA A 190 17.28 8.99 2.51
N TYR A 191 17.24 7.66 2.51
CA TYR A 191 18.33 6.81 2.96
C TYR A 191 19.60 7.03 2.12
N VAL A 192 19.48 6.93 0.79
CA VAL A 192 20.62 7.06 -0.13
C VAL A 192 21.14 8.49 -0.17
N THR A 193 20.27 9.50 -0.20
CA THR A 193 20.71 10.90 -0.26
C THR A 193 21.28 11.40 1.06
N GLY A 194 20.91 10.82 2.20
CA GLY A 194 21.54 11.14 3.47
C GLY A 194 22.94 10.53 3.63
N LEU A 195 23.29 9.49 2.85
CA LEU A 195 24.62 8.87 2.88
C LEU A 195 25.69 9.67 2.10
N TRP A 196 25.29 10.67 1.31
CA TRP A 196 26.15 11.51 0.47
C TRP A 196 26.26 12.93 1.02
#